data_AF-A0A960ZVJ5-F1
#
_entry.id   AF-A0A960ZVJ5-F1
#
_cell.length_a   1.000
_cell.length_b   1.000
_cell.length_c   1.000
_cell.angle_alpha   90.00
_cell.angle_beta   90.00
_cell.angle_gamma   90.00
#
_symmetry.space_group_name_H-M   'P 1'
#
loop_
_entity.id
_entity.type
_entity.pdbx_description
1 polymer ?
#
loop_
_entity_poly.entity_id
_entity_poly.type
_entity_poly.pdbx_seq_one_letter_code
_entity_poly.pdbx_strand_id
1 'polypeptide(L)'
;KPFFINLWMHEPHTPFHTVPKYEWRFRDMKSREDQIYASVLSHADDRIGEVLAALDRLQLTENTLVIFSSDNGPARAKGKEELDLSYDTATGAGWGIAASKGITAGRKGYKAALFEGGINVPFIARWPGKIAAGKIDNTSLISAVDLLPTFCELAGAKMPEGYQPDGISQVAVLNGAETSTRSKPLYWKMGGGKDSEFHWANYAVVDQQWKLLMTDDGKRLELYDIAPDALETKDLAAEKPEVVKELISKLAAWKATLPAKPGGDVFSVERQK
;
A
#
# COMPACT_ATOMS: atom_id res chain seq x y z
N LYS A 1 -0.89 -6.15 -29.95
CA LYS A 1 0.31 -5.83 -29.13
C LYS A 1 -0.09 -5.98 -27.67
N PRO A 2 0.81 -6.45 -26.78
CA PRO A 2 0.54 -6.39 -25.34
C PRO A 2 0.37 -4.94 -24.90
N PHE A 3 -0.32 -4.72 -23.78
CA PHE A 3 -0.52 -3.40 -23.18
C PHE A 3 -0.17 -3.43 -21.70
N PHE A 4 0.13 -2.26 -21.16
CA PHE A 4 0.24 -2.01 -19.73
C PHE A 4 -0.62 -0.80 -19.40
N ILE A 5 -1.49 -0.94 -18.40
CA ILE A 5 -2.34 0.14 -17.91
C ILE A 5 -2.03 0.32 -16.43
N ASN A 6 -1.60 1.53 -16.07
CA ASN A 6 -1.56 1.95 -14.69
C ASN A 6 -2.76 2.87 -14.44
N LEU A 7 -3.81 2.32 -13.82
CA LEU A 7 -5.06 3.03 -13.56
C LEU A 7 -5.03 3.61 -12.14
N TRP A 8 -4.80 4.92 -12.05
CA TRP A 8 -4.79 5.62 -10.76
C TRP A 8 -6.19 6.14 -10.47
N MET A 9 -6.89 5.43 -9.58
CA MET A 9 -8.18 5.87 -9.08
C MET A 9 -7.96 6.93 -8.01
N HIS A 10 -8.79 7.98 -8.04
CA HIS A 10 -8.74 9.03 -7.04
C HIS A 10 -9.35 8.57 -5.71
N GLU A 11 -10.41 7.78 -5.77
CA GLU A 11 -11.14 7.32 -4.60
C GLU A 11 -10.30 6.39 -3.69
N PRO A 12 -10.45 6.48 -2.35
CA PRO A 12 -11.32 7.39 -1.61
C PRO A 12 -10.54 8.61 -1.09
N HIS A 13 -9.63 9.21 -1.85
CA HIS A 13 -8.96 10.43 -1.41
C HIS A 13 -9.97 11.60 -1.28
N THR A 14 -9.73 12.51 -0.34
CA THR A 14 -10.50 13.76 -0.21
C THR A 14 -10.15 14.74 -1.35
N PRO A 15 -11.08 15.59 -1.80
CA PRO A 15 -12.50 15.65 -1.40
C PRO A 15 -13.31 14.44 -1.88
N PHE A 16 -14.29 14.02 -1.07
CA PHE A 16 -15.19 12.92 -1.40
C PHE A 16 -16.32 13.41 -2.32
N HIS A 17 -16.28 13.00 -3.59
CA HIS A 17 -17.31 13.32 -4.57
C HIS A 17 -18.39 12.24 -4.60
N THR A 18 -19.58 12.58 -4.13
CA THR A 18 -20.70 11.65 -4.04
C THR A 18 -21.62 11.76 -5.25
N VAL A 19 -22.05 10.62 -5.79
CA VAL A 19 -23.06 10.56 -6.86
C VAL A 19 -24.38 10.05 -6.26
N PRO A 20 -25.55 10.65 -6.59
CA PRO A 20 -26.83 10.32 -5.96
C PRO A 20 -27.19 8.83 -5.94
N LYS A 21 -26.84 8.08 -6.99
CA LYS A 21 -27.03 6.61 -7.07
C LYS A 21 -26.37 5.90 -5.87
N TYR A 22 -25.13 6.24 -5.54
CA TYR A 22 -24.38 5.57 -4.49
C TYR A 22 -24.77 6.09 -3.10
N GLU A 23 -25.10 7.37 -2.96
CA GLU A 23 -25.67 7.87 -1.71
C GLU A 23 -26.98 7.18 -1.36
N TRP A 24 -27.84 6.99 -2.38
CA TRP A 24 -29.10 6.26 -2.22
C TRP A 24 -28.87 4.81 -1.80
N ARG A 25 -27.84 4.14 -2.33
CA ARG A 25 -27.47 2.76 -1.96
C ARG A 25 -27.19 2.60 -0.46
N PHE A 26 -26.67 3.65 0.18
CA PHE A 26 -26.28 3.65 1.60
C PHE A 26 -27.12 4.57 2.48
N ARG A 27 -28.30 5.00 2.02
CA ARG A 27 -29.19 5.96 2.71
C ARG A 27 -29.64 5.55 4.12
N ASP A 28 -29.59 4.24 4.42
CA ASP A 28 -30.03 3.68 5.70
C ASP A 28 -28.86 3.56 6.71
N MET A 29 -27.64 4.03 6.36
CA MET A 29 -26.53 4.09 7.29
C MET A 29 -26.78 5.11 8.41
N LYS A 30 -26.30 4.79 9.62
CA LYS A 30 -26.59 5.57 10.83
C LYS A 30 -25.98 6.97 10.81
N SER A 31 -24.80 7.13 10.20
CA SER A 31 -24.12 8.42 10.12
C SER A 31 -23.99 8.87 8.66
N ARG A 32 -24.07 10.19 8.46
CA ARG A 32 -23.94 10.80 7.14
C ARG A 32 -22.53 10.60 6.59
N GLU A 33 -21.53 10.60 7.47
CA GLU A 33 -20.14 10.38 7.12
C GLU A 33 -19.87 8.95 6.66
N ASP A 34 -20.45 7.94 7.32
CA ASP A 34 -20.37 6.54 6.86
C ASP A 34 -21.04 6.39 5.49
N GLN A 35 -22.21 7.03 5.30
CA GLN A 35 -22.91 7.05 4.01
C GLN A 35 -22.03 7.64 2.90
N ILE A 36 -21.41 8.80 3.14
CA ILE A 36 -20.52 9.45 2.17
C ILE A 36 -19.35 8.54 1.84
N TYR A 37 -18.63 8.04 2.85
CA TYR A 37 -17.45 7.21 2.64
C TYR A 37 -17.77 5.91 1.89
N ALA A 38 -18.84 5.21 2.27
CA ALA A 38 -19.30 4.00 1.60
C ALA A 38 -19.77 4.28 0.16
N SER A 39 -20.40 5.44 -0.09
CA SER A 39 -20.85 5.81 -1.43
C SER A 39 -19.68 6.00 -2.40
N VAL A 40 -18.59 6.62 -1.95
CA VAL A 40 -17.38 6.83 -2.76
C VAL A 40 -16.66 5.51 -3.02
N LEU A 41 -16.54 4.64 -2.00
CA LEU A 41 -15.96 3.31 -2.17
C LEU A 41 -16.76 2.44 -3.16
N SER A 42 -18.10 2.44 -3.05
CA SER A 42 -18.94 1.69 -3.99
C SER A 42 -18.91 2.26 -5.39
N HIS A 43 -18.70 3.57 -5.55
CA HIS A 43 -18.52 4.15 -6.87
C HIS A 43 -17.22 3.66 -7.49
N ALA A 44 -16.12 3.67 -6.72
CA ALA A 44 -14.84 3.13 -7.17
C ALA A 44 -14.95 1.65 -7.57
N ASP A 45 -15.61 0.83 -6.76
CA ASP A 45 -15.85 -0.59 -7.06
C ASP A 45 -16.59 -0.81 -8.39
N ASP A 46 -17.70 -0.09 -8.63
CA ASP A 46 -18.43 -0.15 -9.91
C ASP A 46 -17.54 0.28 -11.09
N ARG A 47 -16.62 1.24 -10.91
CA ARG A 47 -15.65 1.66 -11.95
C ARG A 47 -14.60 0.59 -12.25
N ILE A 48 -14.12 -0.12 -11.23
CA ILE A 48 -13.26 -1.30 -11.43
C ILE A 48 -14.02 -2.37 -12.20
N GLY A 49 -15.29 -2.59 -11.84
CA GLY A 49 -16.19 -3.50 -12.56
C GLY A 49 -16.31 -3.19 -14.05
N GLU A 50 -16.37 -1.90 -14.44
CA GLU A 50 -16.39 -1.49 -15.84
C GLU A 50 -15.11 -1.86 -16.60
N VAL A 51 -13.94 -1.75 -15.96
CA VAL A 51 -12.66 -2.17 -16.55
C VAL A 51 -12.64 -3.69 -16.75
N LEU A 52 -13.06 -4.45 -15.73
CA LEU A 52 -13.14 -5.91 -15.82
C LEU A 52 -14.13 -6.37 -16.91
N ALA A 53 -15.31 -5.75 -16.97
CA ALA A 53 -16.31 -6.03 -18.00
C ALA A 53 -15.80 -5.66 -19.41
N ALA A 54 -14.97 -4.62 -19.54
CA ALA A 54 -14.32 -4.30 -20.80
C ALA A 54 -13.31 -5.38 -21.22
N LEU A 55 -12.53 -5.93 -20.30
CA LEU A 55 -11.64 -7.07 -20.59
C LEU A 55 -12.42 -8.30 -21.06
N ASP A 56 -13.55 -8.61 -20.41
CA ASP A 56 -14.42 -9.73 -20.81
C ASP A 56 -15.03 -9.50 -22.20
N ARG A 57 -15.61 -8.32 -22.44
CA ARG A 57 -16.22 -7.95 -23.73
C ARG A 57 -15.21 -8.01 -24.88
N LEU A 58 -13.96 -7.62 -24.62
CA LEU A 58 -12.87 -7.65 -25.60
C LEU A 58 -12.15 -9.00 -25.69
N GLN A 59 -12.58 -10.01 -24.91
CA GLN A 59 -11.98 -11.34 -24.84
C GLN A 59 -10.49 -11.32 -24.46
N LEU A 60 -10.10 -10.40 -23.57
CA LEU A 60 -8.73 -10.22 -23.11
C LEU A 60 -8.46 -10.83 -21.73
N THR A 61 -9.51 -11.27 -21.03
CA THR A 61 -9.47 -11.72 -19.63
C THR A 61 -8.44 -12.81 -19.35
N GLU A 62 -8.39 -13.87 -20.15
CA GLU A 62 -7.46 -14.99 -19.95
C GLU A 62 -5.98 -14.60 -20.17
N ASN A 63 -5.73 -13.50 -20.89
CA ASN A 63 -4.39 -13.04 -21.24
C ASN A 63 -4.04 -11.70 -20.57
N THR A 64 -4.72 -11.35 -19.47
CA THR A 64 -4.48 -10.11 -18.72
C THR A 64 -4.31 -10.42 -17.23
N LEU A 65 -3.13 -10.09 -16.69
CA LEU A 65 -2.93 -10.00 -15.25
C LEU A 65 -3.54 -8.68 -14.76
N VAL A 66 -4.49 -8.78 -13.83
CA VAL A 66 -5.05 -7.62 -13.12
C VAL A 66 -4.55 -7.64 -11.68
N ILE A 67 -3.95 -6.55 -11.24
CA ILE A 67 -3.57 -6.32 -9.84
C ILE A 67 -4.37 -5.15 -9.30
N PHE A 68 -4.99 -5.32 -8.15
CA PHE A 68 -5.65 -4.25 -7.38
C PHE A 68 -4.90 -4.06 -6.06
N SER A 69 -4.57 -2.81 -5.73
CA SER A 69 -3.94 -2.42 -4.47
C SER A 69 -4.31 -0.99 -4.10
N SER A 70 -4.01 -0.59 -2.86
CA SER A 70 -3.96 0.82 -2.45
C SER A 70 -2.51 1.31 -2.34
N ASP A 71 -2.30 2.62 -2.32
CA ASP A 71 -1.00 3.28 -2.20
C ASP A 71 -0.52 3.40 -0.75
N ASN A 72 -1.44 3.50 0.21
CA ASN A 72 -1.18 3.55 1.64
C ASN A 72 -2.41 3.12 2.46
N GLY A 73 -2.21 2.89 3.76
CA GLY A 73 -3.29 2.74 4.72
C GLY A 73 -4.25 3.94 4.70
N PRO A 74 -5.49 3.77 5.17
CA PRO A 74 -6.53 4.75 4.93
C PRO A 74 -6.37 5.99 5.83
N ALA A 75 -6.92 7.11 5.40
CA ALA A 75 -7.14 8.25 6.29
C ALA A 75 -8.34 7.98 7.21
N ARG A 76 -8.37 8.68 8.36
CA ARG A 76 -9.46 8.62 9.34
C ARG A 76 -9.63 10.00 9.97
N ALA A 77 -10.86 10.51 10.02
CA ALA A 77 -11.17 11.78 10.67
C ALA A 77 -10.79 11.76 12.17
N LYS A 78 -10.31 12.89 12.71
CA LYS A 78 -9.96 13.01 14.14
C LYS A 78 -11.18 13.47 14.94
N GLY A 79 -12.04 12.53 15.33
CA GLY A 79 -13.15 12.81 16.24
C GLY A 79 -14.29 13.63 15.61
N LYS A 80 -14.88 14.56 16.37
CA LYS A 80 -16.06 15.36 15.98
C LYS A 80 -15.68 16.56 15.12
N GLU A 81 -15.03 16.32 14.00
CA GLU A 81 -14.86 17.36 12.97
C GLU A 81 -16.23 17.66 12.34
N GLU A 82 -16.47 18.93 12.00
CA GLU A 82 -17.69 19.33 11.30
C GLU A 82 -17.66 18.78 9.87
N LEU A 83 -18.80 18.23 9.43
CA LEU A 83 -18.96 17.75 8.08
C LEU A 83 -19.14 18.95 7.13
N ASP A 84 -18.06 19.37 6.49
CA ASP A 84 -18.03 20.48 5.53
C ASP A 84 -17.41 20.05 4.19
N LEU A 85 -17.58 20.88 3.18
CA LEU A 85 -16.93 20.74 1.88
C LEU A 85 -15.47 21.20 1.95
N SER A 86 -14.64 20.54 1.17
CA SER A 86 -13.28 20.95 0.86
C SER A 86 -13.13 21.12 -0.65
N TYR A 87 -12.18 21.96 -1.06
CA TYR A 87 -11.89 22.20 -2.46
C TYR A 87 -10.48 21.74 -2.79
N ASP A 88 -10.35 20.98 -3.86
CA ASP A 88 -9.09 20.58 -4.46
C ASP A 88 -9.03 21.09 -5.90
N THR A 89 -7.86 21.57 -6.33
CA THR A 89 -7.72 22.19 -7.66
C THR A 89 -7.78 21.18 -8.81
N ALA A 90 -7.52 19.90 -8.56
CA ALA A 90 -7.56 18.86 -9.58
C ALA A 90 -8.94 18.21 -9.69
N THR A 91 -9.66 18.09 -8.57
CA THR A 91 -10.91 17.31 -8.48
C THR A 91 -12.15 18.13 -8.16
N GLY A 92 -12.00 19.38 -7.70
CA GLY A 92 -13.10 20.30 -7.42
C GLY A 92 -13.58 20.26 -5.96
N ALA A 93 -14.85 20.63 -5.75
CA ALA A 93 -15.47 20.66 -4.42
C ALA A 93 -16.15 19.32 -4.08
N GLY A 94 -15.89 18.80 -2.88
CA GLY A 94 -16.56 17.62 -2.33
C GLY A 94 -16.36 17.53 -0.82
N TRP A 95 -16.87 16.49 -0.17
CA TRP A 95 -16.84 16.42 1.29
C TRP A 95 -15.41 16.29 1.83
N GLY A 96 -15.13 17.00 2.92
CA GLY A 96 -13.83 17.04 3.55
C GLY A 96 -13.50 15.80 4.38
N ILE A 97 -12.35 15.89 5.06
CA ILE A 97 -11.77 14.79 5.85
C ILE A 97 -12.66 14.28 6.99
N ALA A 98 -13.61 15.09 7.47
CA ALA A 98 -14.62 14.68 8.46
C ALA A 98 -15.44 13.45 8.01
N ALA A 99 -15.66 13.31 6.69
CA ALA A 99 -16.33 12.14 6.11
C ALA A 99 -15.42 10.89 6.00
N SER A 100 -14.15 10.98 6.38
CA SER A 100 -13.20 9.87 6.23
C SER A 100 -13.36 8.82 7.32
N LYS A 101 -13.85 7.63 6.94
CA LYS A 101 -14.16 6.50 7.85
C LYS A 101 -13.32 5.26 7.56
N GLY A 102 -12.09 5.46 7.09
CA GLY A 102 -11.14 4.39 6.81
C GLY A 102 -10.96 3.38 7.96
N ILE A 103 -10.85 2.10 7.62
CA ILE A 103 -10.66 1.01 8.59
C ILE A 103 -9.38 0.24 8.29
N THR A 104 -8.69 -0.19 9.35
CA THR A 104 -7.43 -0.95 9.27
C THR A 104 -7.59 -2.39 9.74
N ALA A 105 -8.84 -2.84 9.94
CA ALA A 105 -9.18 -4.14 10.54
C ALA A 105 -8.46 -4.41 11.88
N GLY A 106 -8.26 -3.35 12.68
CA GLY A 106 -7.61 -3.45 14.00
C GLY A 106 -6.09 -3.24 13.99
N ARG A 107 -5.46 -3.13 12.81
CA ARG A 107 -4.02 -2.86 12.72
C ARG A 107 -3.68 -1.45 13.22
N LYS A 108 -2.52 -1.31 13.86
CA LYS A 108 -2.04 -0.04 14.43
C LYS A 108 -1.75 1.01 13.35
N GLY A 109 -2.02 2.27 13.66
CA GLY A 109 -1.76 3.38 12.73
C GLY A 109 -2.73 3.47 11.54
N TYR A 110 -2.57 4.54 10.77
CA TYR A 110 -3.37 4.91 9.60
C TYR A 110 -2.43 5.53 8.56
N LYS A 111 -2.96 6.20 7.52
CA LYS A 111 -2.18 6.96 6.51
C LYS A 111 -0.99 7.70 7.14
N ALA A 112 0.18 7.53 6.52
CA ALA A 112 1.48 8.07 6.92
C ALA A 112 2.13 7.46 8.20
N ALA A 113 1.50 6.49 8.86
CA ALA A 113 2.16 5.68 9.88
C ALA A 113 2.97 4.54 9.22
N LEU A 114 4.04 4.10 9.88
CA LEU A 114 4.83 2.93 9.44
C LEU A 114 4.37 1.60 10.08
N PHE A 115 3.38 1.68 10.98
CA PHE A 115 2.66 0.52 11.50
C PHE A 115 1.79 -0.14 10.42
N GLU A 116 1.36 -1.38 10.64
CA GLU A 116 0.64 -2.20 9.66
C GLU A 116 -0.62 -1.52 9.13
N GLY A 117 -1.35 -0.73 9.94
CA GLY A 117 -2.52 0.02 9.47
C GLY A 117 -2.20 1.17 8.53
N GLY A 118 -0.92 1.59 8.43
CA GLY A 118 -0.44 2.61 7.52
C GLY A 118 0.22 2.08 6.24
N ILE A 119 0.78 0.85 6.26
CA ILE A 119 1.54 0.28 5.14
C ILE A 119 1.00 -1.05 4.60
N ASN A 120 0.22 -1.80 5.39
CA ASN A 120 -0.40 -3.05 4.94
C ASN A 120 -1.76 -2.72 4.29
N VAL A 121 -1.81 -2.90 2.98
CA VAL A 121 -2.93 -2.51 2.12
C VAL A 121 -3.55 -3.74 1.45
N PRO A 122 -4.82 -3.68 1.01
CA PRO A 122 -5.40 -4.74 0.20
C PRO A 122 -4.55 -5.01 -1.03
N PHE A 123 -4.34 -6.28 -1.36
CA PHE A 123 -3.65 -6.70 -2.58
C PHE A 123 -4.38 -7.90 -3.18
N ILE A 124 -4.85 -7.76 -4.41
CA ILE A 124 -5.54 -8.83 -5.15
C ILE A 124 -4.86 -8.97 -6.51
N ALA A 125 -4.53 -10.20 -6.88
CA ALA A 125 -4.05 -10.53 -8.22
C ALA A 125 -4.99 -11.54 -8.89
N ARG A 126 -5.40 -11.25 -10.13
CA ARG A 126 -6.27 -12.09 -10.95
C ARG A 126 -5.60 -12.33 -12.30
N TRP A 127 -5.35 -13.60 -12.61
CA TRP A 127 -4.93 -14.03 -13.94
C TRP A 127 -5.46 -15.43 -14.22
N PRO A 128 -6.62 -15.54 -14.90
CA PRO A 128 -7.23 -16.82 -15.21
C PRO A 128 -6.26 -17.79 -15.89
N GLY A 129 -6.30 -19.06 -15.48
CA GLY A 129 -5.39 -20.10 -15.97
C GLY A 129 -3.94 -20.02 -15.49
N LYS A 130 -3.56 -18.97 -14.72
CA LYS A 130 -2.20 -18.78 -14.18
C LYS A 130 -2.17 -18.66 -12.66
N ILE A 131 -3.08 -17.89 -12.08
CA ILE A 131 -3.24 -17.70 -10.64
C ILE A 131 -4.46 -18.49 -10.17
N ALA A 132 -4.31 -19.25 -9.07
CA ALA A 132 -5.40 -20.02 -8.48
C ALA A 132 -6.55 -19.11 -8.00
N ALA A 133 -7.76 -19.34 -8.52
CA ALA A 133 -8.94 -18.55 -8.16
C ALA A 133 -9.34 -18.77 -6.70
N GLY A 134 -9.68 -17.68 -5.99
CA GLY A 134 -10.17 -17.73 -4.61
C GLY A 134 -9.12 -18.12 -3.57
N LYS A 135 -7.85 -18.29 -3.95
CA LYS A 135 -6.77 -18.57 -2.99
C LYS A 135 -6.49 -17.33 -2.14
N ILE A 136 -6.37 -17.53 -0.83
CA ILE A 136 -5.87 -16.53 0.11
C ILE A 136 -4.44 -16.94 0.49
N ASP A 137 -3.49 -16.02 0.32
CA ASP A 137 -2.12 -16.17 0.81
C ASP A 137 -1.93 -15.29 2.04
N ASN A 138 -1.69 -15.92 3.20
CA ASN A 138 -1.45 -15.24 4.48
C ASN A 138 0.02 -15.30 4.89
N THR A 139 0.90 -15.75 4.00
CA THR A 139 2.31 -16.06 4.31
C THR A 139 3.28 -15.20 3.52
N SER A 140 2.99 -14.95 2.25
CA SER A 140 3.90 -14.21 1.37
C SER A 140 3.86 -12.72 1.66
N LEU A 141 5.05 -12.13 1.74
CA LEU A 141 5.23 -10.68 1.89
C LEU A 141 5.48 -10.05 0.52
N ILE A 142 4.53 -9.26 0.03
CA ILE A 142 4.63 -8.49 -1.22
C ILE A 142 4.63 -7.00 -0.91
N SER A 143 5.50 -6.24 -1.56
CA SER A 143 5.54 -4.78 -1.47
C SER A 143 5.52 -4.15 -2.87
N ALA A 144 5.12 -2.88 -2.95
CA ALA A 144 5.05 -2.16 -4.23
C ALA A 144 6.38 -2.17 -5.01
N VAL A 145 7.52 -2.20 -4.30
CA VAL A 145 8.86 -2.29 -4.92
C VAL A 145 9.08 -3.59 -5.71
N ASP A 146 8.29 -4.62 -5.46
CA ASP A 146 8.34 -5.90 -6.16
C ASP A 146 7.60 -5.87 -7.51
N LEU A 147 6.71 -4.90 -7.72
CA LEU A 147 5.88 -4.87 -8.94
C LEU A 147 6.73 -4.69 -10.19
N LEU A 148 7.73 -3.80 -10.16
CA LEU A 148 8.61 -3.58 -11.30
C LEU A 148 9.38 -4.84 -11.73
N PRO A 149 10.14 -5.53 -10.86
CA PRO A 149 10.81 -6.78 -11.24
C PRO A 149 9.83 -7.88 -11.65
N THR A 150 8.66 -7.97 -11.01
CA THR A 150 7.61 -8.92 -11.40
C THR A 150 7.13 -8.67 -12.82
N PHE A 151 6.82 -7.41 -13.17
CA PHE A 151 6.35 -7.05 -14.51
C PHE A 151 7.43 -7.22 -15.57
N CYS A 152 8.69 -6.89 -15.26
CA CYS A 152 9.79 -7.13 -16.18
C CYS A 152 9.97 -8.61 -16.49
N GLU A 153 9.90 -9.49 -15.49
CA GLU A 153 9.97 -10.95 -15.71
C GLU A 153 8.82 -11.43 -16.60
N LEU A 154 7.58 -11.04 -16.30
CA LEU A 154 6.41 -11.43 -17.09
C LEU A 154 6.46 -10.92 -18.54
N ALA A 155 6.99 -9.72 -18.75
CA ALA A 155 7.12 -9.11 -20.08
C ALA A 155 8.37 -9.58 -20.84
N GLY A 156 9.28 -10.34 -20.21
CA GLY A 156 10.61 -10.63 -20.78
C GLY A 156 11.46 -9.37 -20.97
N ALA A 157 11.19 -8.30 -20.23
CA ALA A 157 11.90 -7.04 -20.31
C ALA A 157 13.16 -7.08 -19.43
N LYS A 158 14.23 -6.43 -19.90
CA LYS A 158 15.45 -6.26 -19.11
C LYS A 158 15.35 -4.97 -18.28
N MET A 159 15.86 -5.02 -17.06
CA MET A 159 16.10 -3.81 -16.27
C MET A 159 17.15 -2.94 -16.96
N PRO A 160 17.09 -1.60 -16.79
CA PRO A 160 18.16 -0.72 -17.23
C PRO A 160 19.53 -1.14 -16.68
N GLU A 161 20.58 -0.94 -17.47
CA GLU A 161 21.94 -1.23 -17.03
C GLU A 161 22.30 -0.42 -15.78
N GLY A 162 22.91 -1.07 -14.79
CA GLY A 162 23.28 -0.46 -13.51
C GLY A 162 22.12 -0.23 -12.53
N TYR A 163 20.86 -0.42 -12.94
CA TYR A 163 19.72 -0.33 -12.02
C TYR A 163 19.57 -1.61 -11.20
N GLN A 164 19.59 -1.48 -9.88
CA GLN A 164 19.33 -2.56 -8.94
C GLN A 164 17.99 -2.32 -8.27
N PRO A 165 16.96 -3.17 -8.49
CA PRO A 165 15.68 -2.99 -7.84
C PRO A 165 15.77 -3.32 -6.35
N ASP A 166 15.09 -2.55 -5.51
CA ASP A 166 14.91 -2.87 -4.09
C ASP A 166 14.06 -4.14 -3.91
N GLY A 167 13.07 -4.33 -4.78
CA GLY A 167 12.20 -5.50 -4.77
C GLY A 167 12.81 -6.75 -5.38
N ILE A 168 11.99 -7.80 -5.38
CA ILE A 168 12.22 -9.10 -6.02
C ILE A 168 10.99 -9.47 -6.87
N SER A 169 11.17 -10.30 -7.88
CA SER A 169 10.02 -10.79 -8.66
C SER A 169 9.14 -11.72 -7.81
N GLN A 170 7.83 -11.55 -7.94
CA GLN A 170 6.80 -12.32 -7.24
C GLN A 170 6.07 -13.30 -8.16
N VAL A 171 6.58 -13.55 -9.38
CA VAL A 171 5.95 -14.47 -10.34
C VAL A 171 5.75 -15.87 -9.73
N ALA A 172 6.73 -16.37 -8.98
CA ALA A 172 6.61 -17.66 -8.29
C ALA A 172 5.47 -17.67 -7.27
N VAL A 173 5.35 -16.63 -6.44
CA VAL A 173 4.28 -16.47 -5.45
C VAL A 173 2.91 -16.36 -6.14
N LEU A 174 2.80 -15.56 -7.20
CA LEU A 174 1.58 -15.45 -7.99
C LEU A 174 1.15 -16.80 -8.59
N ASN A 175 2.12 -17.62 -9.03
CA ASN A 175 1.89 -18.98 -9.52
C ASN A 175 1.65 -20.01 -8.39
N GLY A 176 1.59 -19.57 -7.15
CA GLY A 176 1.17 -20.38 -6.00
C GLY A 176 2.30 -20.96 -5.15
N ALA A 177 3.56 -20.58 -5.39
CA ALA A 177 4.66 -20.96 -4.51
C ALA A 177 4.49 -20.33 -3.12
N GLU A 178 4.51 -21.15 -2.09
CA GLU A 178 4.43 -20.68 -0.70
C GLU A 178 5.82 -20.23 -0.26
N THR A 179 5.96 -18.94 0.07
CA THR A 179 7.23 -18.38 0.54
C THR A 179 6.96 -17.45 1.71
N SER A 180 7.23 -17.91 2.93
CA SER A 180 7.07 -17.09 4.15
C SER A 180 8.23 -16.11 4.38
N THR A 181 9.24 -16.14 3.50
CA THR A 181 10.49 -15.42 3.64
C THR A 181 10.90 -14.74 2.36
N ARG A 182 11.71 -13.69 2.48
CA ARG A 182 12.24 -12.94 1.34
C ARG A 182 13.76 -13.02 1.34
N SER A 183 14.34 -12.97 0.14
CA SER A 183 15.79 -12.87 -0.02
C SER A 183 16.32 -11.44 0.22
N LYS A 184 15.44 -10.44 0.21
CA LYS A 184 15.74 -9.04 0.52
C LYS A 184 14.79 -8.49 1.58
N PRO A 185 15.29 -7.75 2.59
CA PRO A 185 14.47 -6.97 3.50
C PRO A 185 13.69 -5.89 2.77
N LEU A 186 12.62 -5.40 3.39
CA LEU A 186 11.87 -4.24 2.97
C LEU A 186 12.17 -3.07 3.92
N TYR A 187 12.29 -1.87 3.37
CA TYR A 187 12.62 -0.66 4.12
C TYR A 187 11.63 0.46 3.82
N TRP A 188 11.31 1.25 4.84
CA TRP A 188 10.51 2.46 4.72
C TRP A 188 11.21 3.62 5.43
N LYS A 189 11.07 4.82 4.85
CA LYS A 189 11.42 6.09 5.48
C LYS A 189 10.24 7.03 5.36
N MET A 190 9.86 7.65 6.48
CA MET A 190 8.77 8.62 6.58
C MET A 190 9.21 9.83 7.40
N GLY A 191 8.59 10.98 7.16
CA GLY A 191 8.73 12.19 7.98
C GLY A 191 8.05 12.03 9.35
N GLY A 192 8.51 11.05 10.15
CA GLY A 192 8.07 10.78 11.51
C GLY A 192 8.42 11.89 12.50
N GLY A 193 8.64 11.55 13.77
CA GLY A 193 8.94 12.53 14.82
C GLY A 193 7.76 13.42 15.22
N LYS A 194 6.53 13.04 14.82
CA LYS A 194 5.32 13.64 15.34
C LYS A 194 5.06 13.09 16.73
N ASP A 195 4.75 13.96 17.69
CA ASP A 195 4.28 13.56 19.02
C ASP A 195 2.85 13.02 18.91
N SER A 196 2.75 11.79 18.42
CA SER A 196 1.51 11.07 18.16
C SER A 196 1.75 9.58 18.30
N GLU A 197 0.71 8.84 18.70
CA GLU A 197 0.79 7.42 19.02
C GLU A 197 1.40 6.56 17.89
N PHE A 198 1.10 6.89 16.63
CA PHE A 198 1.47 6.05 15.47
C PHE A 198 2.38 6.72 14.43
N HIS A 199 2.64 8.03 14.51
CA HIS A 199 3.47 8.75 13.53
C HIS A 199 4.83 9.20 14.09
N TRP A 200 5.28 8.58 15.18
CA TRP A 200 6.60 8.85 15.76
C TRP A 200 7.74 8.22 14.94
N ALA A 201 7.53 7.06 14.31
CA ALA A 201 8.58 6.30 13.63
C ALA A 201 9.04 6.99 12.35
N ASN A 202 10.35 7.11 12.18
CA ASN A 202 10.97 7.63 10.96
C ASN A 202 11.33 6.50 9.98
N TYR A 203 11.62 5.32 10.51
CA TYR A 203 12.05 4.16 9.74
C TYR A 203 11.28 2.92 10.14
N ALA A 204 11.09 2.03 9.17
CA ALA A 204 10.74 0.65 9.41
C ALA A 204 11.63 -0.26 8.54
N VAL A 205 12.01 -1.42 9.10
CA VAL A 205 12.63 -2.52 8.35
C VAL A 205 11.85 -3.79 8.64
N VAL A 206 11.50 -4.52 7.59
CA VAL A 206 10.93 -5.86 7.68
C VAL A 206 11.93 -6.84 7.07
N ASP A 207 12.36 -7.81 7.85
CA ASP A 207 13.12 -8.94 7.34
C ASP A 207 12.64 -10.25 7.96
N GLN A 208 12.37 -11.22 7.10
CA GLN A 208 11.67 -12.45 7.48
C GLN A 208 10.33 -12.10 8.14
N GLN A 209 10.10 -12.56 9.36
CA GLN A 209 8.92 -12.26 10.18
C GLN A 209 9.08 -11.01 11.05
N TRP A 210 10.27 -10.41 11.11
CA TRP A 210 10.57 -9.36 12.06
C TRP A 210 10.36 -7.98 11.46
N LYS A 211 9.65 -7.12 12.19
CA LYS A 211 9.46 -5.71 11.85
C LYS A 211 9.99 -4.83 12.97
N LEU A 212 10.98 -3.99 12.66
CA LEU A 212 11.49 -2.96 13.57
C LEU A 212 10.99 -1.58 13.12
N LEU A 213 10.46 -0.79 14.05
CA LEU A 213 10.20 0.64 13.87
C LEU A 213 11.18 1.45 14.71
N MET A 214 11.65 2.60 14.21
CA MET A 214 12.67 3.40 14.91
C MET A 214 12.56 4.90 14.61
N THR A 215 12.84 5.75 15.61
CA THR A 215 13.08 7.19 15.41
C THR A 215 14.41 7.45 14.72
N ASP A 216 14.58 8.63 14.11
CA ASP A 216 15.83 8.95 13.42
C ASP A 216 17.05 9.00 14.35
N ASP A 217 16.87 9.42 15.60
CA ASP A 217 17.90 9.42 16.64
C ASP A 217 18.09 8.07 17.34
N GLY A 218 17.30 7.05 16.98
CA GLY A 218 17.37 5.71 17.54
C GLY A 218 16.93 5.59 19.01
N LYS A 219 16.44 6.66 19.65
CA LYS A 219 16.06 6.63 21.07
C LYS A 219 14.77 5.89 21.37
N ARG A 220 13.86 5.84 20.40
CA ARG A 220 12.64 5.04 20.49
C ARG A 220 12.62 4.03 19.35
N LEU A 221 12.35 2.78 19.72
CA LEU A 221 12.16 1.67 18.81
C LEU A 221 11.14 0.69 19.37
N GLU A 222 10.53 -0.08 18.47
CA GLU A 222 9.62 -1.18 18.80
C GLU A 222 9.92 -2.32 17.82
N LEU A 223 9.89 -3.58 18.29
CA LEU A 223 10.11 -4.77 17.47
C LEU A 223 8.90 -5.70 17.55
N TYR A 224 8.44 -6.18 16.40
CA TYR A 224 7.28 -7.07 16.28
C TYR A 224 7.61 -8.32 15.46
N ASP A 225 7.04 -9.46 15.87
CA ASP A 225 6.96 -10.67 15.03
C ASP A 225 5.62 -10.64 14.26
N ILE A 226 5.64 -10.17 13.03
CA ILE A 226 4.40 -9.87 12.27
C ILE A 226 3.74 -11.11 11.68
N ALA A 227 4.39 -12.28 11.72
CA ALA A 227 3.80 -13.53 11.25
C ALA A 227 2.66 -14.01 12.17
N PRO A 228 2.87 -14.16 13.50
CA PRO A 228 1.78 -14.44 14.44
C PRO A 228 1.06 -13.18 14.96
N ASP A 229 1.66 -11.99 14.88
CA ASP A 229 1.13 -10.74 15.44
C ASP A 229 1.04 -9.61 14.40
N ALA A 230 0.16 -9.81 13.41
CA ALA A 230 -0.12 -8.83 12.35
C ALA A 230 -0.77 -7.51 12.87
N LEU A 231 -1.18 -7.48 14.14
CA LEU A 231 -1.75 -6.30 14.80
C LEU A 231 -0.68 -5.50 15.58
N GLU A 232 0.56 -5.98 15.61
CA GLU A 232 1.69 -5.35 16.30
C GLU A 232 1.37 -5.11 17.79
N THR A 233 0.77 -6.08 18.48
CA THR A 233 0.28 -5.93 19.86
C THR A 233 1.36 -6.09 20.91
N LYS A 234 2.41 -6.87 20.66
CA LYS A 234 3.48 -7.15 21.62
C LYS A 234 4.84 -6.67 21.13
N ASP A 235 5.39 -5.64 21.76
CA ASP A 235 6.78 -5.23 21.54
C ASP A 235 7.75 -6.25 22.16
N LEU A 236 8.65 -6.78 21.34
CA LEU A 236 9.61 -7.82 21.67
C LEU A 236 11.05 -7.29 21.75
N ALA A 237 11.27 -5.96 21.66
CA ALA A 237 12.61 -5.39 21.58
C ALA A 237 13.50 -5.78 22.78
N ALA A 238 12.94 -5.82 23.99
CA ALA A 238 13.65 -6.23 25.20
C ALA A 238 13.88 -7.76 25.28
N GLU A 239 13.01 -8.56 24.65
CA GLU A 239 13.07 -10.03 24.65
C GLU A 239 13.99 -10.58 23.55
N LYS A 240 14.24 -9.79 22.48
CA LYS A 240 14.99 -10.17 21.28
C LYS A 240 16.09 -9.14 20.91
N PRO A 241 16.99 -8.77 21.83
CA PRO A 241 18.00 -7.74 21.59
C PRO A 241 18.94 -8.06 20.42
N GLU A 242 19.20 -9.34 20.16
CA GLU A 242 19.97 -9.82 19.02
C GLU A 242 19.31 -9.48 17.68
N VAL A 243 17.99 -9.66 17.57
CA VAL A 243 17.22 -9.31 16.37
C VAL A 243 17.19 -7.80 16.17
N VAL A 244 16.98 -7.03 17.25
CA VAL A 244 17.04 -5.56 17.20
C VAL A 244 18.40 -5.11 16.65
N LYS A 245 19.50 -5.64 17.18
CA LYS A 245 20.85 -5.29 16.72
C LYS A 245 21.07 -5.61 15.24
N GLU A 246 20.61 -6.76 14.78
CA GLU A 246 20.70 -7.17 13.38
C GLU A 246 19.93 -6.21 12.46
N LEU A 247 18.67 -5.92 12.79
CA LEU A 247 17.81 -5.06 11.99
C LEU A 247 18.30 -3.60 11.97
N ILE A 248 18.82 -3.09 13.08
CA ILE A 248 19.48 -1.77 13.12
C ILE A 248 20.70 -1.75 12.19
N SER A 249 21.51 -2.81 12.19
CA SER A 249 22.68 -2.90 11.30
C SER A 249 22.27 -2.89 9.83
N LYS A 250 21.24 -3.66 9.46
CA LYS A 250 20.66 -3.69 8.11
C LYS A 250 20.11 -2.33 7.71
N LEU A 251 19.35 -1.68 8.58
CA LEU A 251 18.80 -0.35 8.36
C LEU A 251 19.89 0.70 8.18
N ALA A 252 20.97 0.66 8.97
CA ALA A 252 22.10 1.57 8.83
C ALA A 252 22.83 1.38 7.49
N ALA A 253 23.04 0.12 7.06
CA ALA A 253 23.62 -0.20 5.77
C ALA A 253 22.76 0.34 4.62
N TRP A 254 21.43 0.14 4.67
CA TRP A 254 20.51 0.70 3.68
C TRP A 254 20.48 2.23 3.69
N LYS A 255 20.47 2.88 4.87
CA LYS A 255 20.54 4.35 4.97
C LYS A 255 21.79 4.91 4.26
N ALA A 256 22.91 4.21 4.35
CA ALA A 256 24.16 4.61 3.69
C ALA A 256 24.10 4.52 2.16
N THR A 257 23.16 3.76 1.58
CA THR A 257 22.96 3.70 0.12
C THR A 257 22.00 4.76 -0.40
N LEU A 258 21.26 5.45 0.46
CA LEU A 258 20.28 6.45 0.04
C LEU A 258 20.95 7.72 -0.51
N PRO A 259 20.43 8.31 -1.59
CA PRO A 259 20.92 9.59 -2.07
C PRO A 259 20.63 10.70 -1.04
N ALA A 260 21.56 11.65 -0.89
CA ALA A 260 21.41 12.78 0.04
C ALA A 260 20.25 13.73 -0.36
N LYS A 261 19.94 13.81 -1.65
CA LYS A 261 18.83 14.57 -2.22
C LYS A 261 18.38 13.91 -3.54
N PRO A 262 17.13 14.14 -4.00
CA PRO A 262 16.77 13.81 -5.37
C PRO A 262 17.79 14.45 -6.34
N GLY A 263 18.32 13.67 -7.27
CA GLY A 263 19.31 14.13 -8.23
C GLY A 263 18.95 13.66 -9.65
N GLY A 264 19.35 14.45 -10.64
CA GLY A 264 19.11 14.15 -12.06
C GLY A 264 17.75 14.60 -12.59
N ASP A 265 17.61 14.60 -13.92
CA ASP A 265 16.31 14.73 -14.58
C ASP A 265 15.61 13.37 -14.51
N VAL A 266 14.74 13.20 -13.51
CA VAL A 266 14.06 11.92 -13.20
C VAL A 266 12.85 11.65 -14.09
N PHE A 267 12.61 12.53 -15.05
CA PHE A 267 11.60 12.30 -16.07
C PHE A 267 12.20 11.48 -17.20
N SER A 268 11.50 10.41 -17.59
CA SER A 268 11.88 9.63 -18.77
C SER A 268 11.97 10.53 -20.00
N VAL A 269 12.97 10.32 -20.86
CA VAL A 269 13.06 10.95 -22.18
C VAL A 269 11.82 10.71 -23.03
N GLU A 270 11.06 9.65 -22.73
CA GLU A 270 9.78 9.34 -23.37
C GLU A 270 8.67 10.33 -23.00
N ARG A 271 8.80 11.13 -21.92
CA ARG A 271 7.85 12.24 -21.65
C ARG A 271 8.01 13.43 -22.59
N GLN A 272 9.14 13.52 -23.30
CA GLN A 272 9.41 14.60 -24.24
C GLN A 272 8.98 14.26 -25.68
N LYS A 273 8.54 13.02 -25.93
CA LYS A 273 7.98 12.57 -27.22
C LYS A 273 6.47 12.73 -27.24
#